data_AF-A0A3M1T9B9-F1
#
_entry.id   AF-A0A3M1T9B9-F1
#
_cell.length_a   1.000
_cell.length_b   1.000
_cell.length_c   1.000
_cell.angle_alpha   90.00
_cell.angle_beta   90.00
_cell.angle_gamma   90.00
#
_symmetry.space_group_name_H-M   'P 1'
#
loop_
_entity.id
_entity.type
_entity.pdbx_description
1 polymer ?
#
loop_
_entity_poly.entity_id
_entity_poly.type
_entity_poly.pdbx_seq_one_letter_code
_entity_poly.pdbx_strand_id
1 'polypeptide(L)'
;MEPRARRPSLAPAVLGLLAMLWGCECGGAATDELQVELDATSPVVADGVRTSVVTCTVRRNGTPAAGLEVTFVSDRGDLDTIEQPTGPTDAAGQASGRVSSTTPGEAKIGVRIAGR
;
A
#
# COMPACT_ATOMS: atom_id res chain seq x y z
N MET A 1 8.01 40.90 17.08
CA MET A 1 7.61 40.85 15.66
C MET A 1 7.74 39.40 15.22
N GLU A 2 6.56 38.80 15.09
CA GLU A 2 6.12 37.48 14.65
C GLU A 2 7.17 36.36 14.40
N PRO A 3 6.97 35.15 14.98
CA PRO A 3 7.76 33.99 14.62
C PRO A 3 7.47 33.66 13.16
N ARG A 4 8.51 33.69 12.32
CA ARG A 4 8.44 33.24 10.93
C ARG A 4 7.84 31.85 10.89
N ALA A 5 6.56 31.79 10.53
CA ALA A 5 5.85 30.58 10.22
C ALA A 5 6.75 29.73 9.32
N ARG A 6 7.12 28.54 9.82
CA ARG A 6 7.66 27.49 8.97
C ARG A 6 6.61 27.30 7.89
N ARG A 7 6.90 27.73 6.66
CA ARG A 7 6.12 27.29 5.51
C ARG A 7 6.17 25.77 5.58
N PRO A 8 5.05 25.05 5.79
CA PRO A 8 5.09 23.60 5.64
C PRO A 8 5.48 23.38 4.19
N SER A 9 6.70 22.90 3.99
CA SER A 9 7.15 22.43 2.70
C SER A 9 6.21 21.28 2.36
N LEU A 10 5.24 21.56 1.48
CA LEU A 10 4.43 20.57 0.79
C LEU A 10 5.38 19.81 -0.15
N ALA A 11 6.31 19.06 0.44
CA ALA A 11 7.11 18.12 -0.31
C ALA A 11 6.17 16.96 -0.66
N PRO A 12 6.15 16.51 -1.93
CA PRO A 12 5.37 15.35 -2.30
C PRO A 12 5.90 14.16 -1.51
N ALA A 13 5.01 13.41 -0.83
CA ALA A 13 5.34 12.04 -0.52
C ALA A 13 5.23 11.27 -1.83
N VAL A 14 6.37 10.88 -2.35
CA VAL A 14 6.43 9.86 -3.39
C VAL A 14 6.16 8.56 -2.64
N LEU A 15 4.91 8.11 -2.58
CA LEU A 15 4.60 6.77 -2.10
C LEU A 15 5.20 5.81 -3.15
N GLY A 16 6.48 5.48 -2.98
CA GLY A 16 7.18 4.49 -3.76
C GLY A 16 6.57 3.15 -3.41
N LEU A 17 5.48 2.81 -4.09
CA LEU A 17 4.88 1.49 -4.00
C LEU A 17 5.81 0.52 -4.72
N LEU A 18 6.93 0.22 -4.08
CA LEU A 18 7.68 -0.96 -4.41
C LEU A 18 6.93 -2.08 -3.71
N ALA A 19 5.99 -2.69 -4.44
CA ALA A 19 5.46 -4.01 -4.13
C ALA A 19 6.64 -5.00 -4.22
N MET A 20 7.55 -4.93 -3.26
CA MET A 20 8.54 -5.96 -3.01
C MET A 20 7.76 -7.12 -2.40
N LEU A 21 7.11 -7.88 -3.29
CA LEU A 21 7.01 -9.31 -3.10
C LEU A 21 8.43 -9.77 -2.77
N TRP A 22 8.68 -10.14 -1.52
CA TRP A 22 9.80 -11.02 -1.24
C TRP A 22 9.51 -12.35 -1.95
N GLY A 23 9.96 -12.41 -3.20
CA GLY A 23 9.68 -13.47 -4.14
C GLY A 23 10.35 -13.15 -5.48
N CYS A 24 11.63 -13.50 -5.56
CA CYS A 24 12.43 -13.74 -6.76
C CYS A 24 12.14 -12.90 -8.02
N GLU A 25 13.12 -12.08 -8.37
CA GLU A 25 13.39 -11.69 -9.74
C GLU A 25 13.55 -12.96 -10.61
N CYS A 26 12.54 -13.28 -11.42
CA CYS A 26 12.67 -14.05 -12.67
C CYS A 26 11.31 -14.09 -13.38
N GLY A 27 11.26 -13.58 -14.62
CA GLY A 27 10.13 -13.84 -15.50
C GLY A 27 9.97 -15.35 -15.72
N GLY A 28 8.75 -15.86 -15.52
CA GLY A 28 8.45 -17.27 -15.81
C GLY A 28 7.12 -17.72 -15.21
N ALA A 29 6.29 -18.31 -16.07
CA ALA A 29 4.98 -18.93 -15.83
C ALA A 29 4.66 -19.37 -14.38
N ALA A 30 3.58 -18.79 -13.84
CA ALA A 30 3.08 -19.07 -12.50
C ALA A 30 2.67 -20.54 -12.34
N THR A 31 3.34 -21.24 -11.42
CA THR A 31 2.94 -22.57 -10.93
C THR A 31 2.66 -22.45 -9.43
N ASP A 32 1.38 -22.49 -9.04
CA ASP A 32 0.90 -22.45 -7.64
C ASP A 32 1.56 -21.38 -6.75
N GLU A 33 1.56 -20.14 -7.23
CA GLU A 33 1.99 -18.98 -6.44
C GLU A 33 0.85 -17.97 -6.33
N LEU A 34 0.56 -17.52 -5.10
CA LEU A 34 -0.33 -16.40 -4.84
C LEU A 34 0.34 -15.13 -5.38
N GLN A 35 -0.22 -14.58 -6.45
CA GLN A 35 0.18 -13.32 -7.06
C GLN A 35 -0.52 -12.19 -6.32
N VAL A 36 0.23 -11.22 -5.83
CA VAL A 36 -0.33 -10.06 -5.12
C VAL A 36 0.13 -8.80 -5.83
N GLU A 37 -0.82 -8.06 -6.40
CA GLU A 37 -0.57 -6.80 -7.07
C GLU A 37 -1.08 -5.67 -6.18
N LEU A 38 -0.25 -4.67 -5.94
CA LEU A 38 -0.63 -3.48 -5.21
C LEU A 38 -0.64 -2.32 -6.18
N ASP A 39 -1.73 -1.56 -6.18
CA ASP A 39 -1.85 -0.29 -6.89
C ASP A 39 -2.12 0.81 -5.87
N ALA A 40 -1.44 1.94 -5.99
CA ALA A 40 -1.66 3.07 -5.09
C ALA A 40 -1.55 4.38 -5.85
N THR A 41 -2.39 5.34 -5.48
CA THR A 41 -2.30 6.68 -6.06
C THR A 41 -1.05 7.39 -5.53
N SER A 42 -0.15 7.76 -6.44
CA SER A 42 1.06 8.56 -6.18
C SER A 42 1.37 9.52 -7.34
N PRO A 43 2.03 10.67 -7.10
CA PRO A 43 2.43 11.20 -5.81
C PRO A 43 1.25 11.73 -4.99
N VAL A 44 1.32 11.62 -3.67
CA VAL A 44 0.32 12.20 -2.75
C VAL A 44 1.03 13.15 -1.79
N VAL A 45 0.36 14.24 -1.46
CA VAL A 45 0.94 15.24 -0.57
C VAL A 45 0.85 14.73 0.86
N ALA A 46 1.98 14.68 1.57
CA ALA A 46 2.03 14.24 2.96
C ALA A 46 1.69 15.38 3.92
N ASP A 47 0.44 15.84 3.86
CA ASP A 47 -0.13 16.85 4.75
C ASP A 47 -0.99 16.24 5.88
N GLY A 48 -1.10 14.90 5.93
CA GLY A 48 -1.94 14.17 6.87
C GLY A 48 -3.44 14.25 6.58
N VAL A 49 -3.84 15.04 5.57
CA VAL A 49 -5.24 15.20 5.15
C VAL A 49 -5.49 14.42 3.86
N ARG A 50 -4.52 14.45 2.94
CA ARG A 50 -4.59 13.69 1.69
C ARG A 50 -4.29 12.22 1.91
N THR A 51 -5.26 11.39 1.57
CA THR A 51 -5.15 9.93 1.60
C THR A 51 -4.91 9.38 0.20
N SER A 52 -3.91 8.50 0.03
CA SER A 52 -3.79 7.60 -1.10
C SER A 52 -4.72 6.41 -0.91
N VAL A 53 -5.45 6.04 -1.96
CA VAL A 53 -6.16 4.76 -1.99
C VAL A 53 -5.16 3.70 -2.45
N VAL A 54 -5.07 2.60 -1.72
CA VAL A 54 -4.26 1.43 -2.04
C VAL A 54 -5.20 0.28 -2.35
N THR A 55 -5.08 -0.30 -3.53
CA THR A 55 -5.84 -1.46 -3.97
C THR A 55 -4.90 -2.65 -4.08
N CYS A 56 -5.17 -3.69 -3.30
CA CYS A 56 -4.52 -4.98 -3.38
C CYS A 56 -5.37 -5.92 -4.22
N THR A 57 -4.78 -6.56 -5.22
CA THR A 57 -5.42 -7.62 -6.01
C THR A 57 -4.65 -8.91 -5.79
N VAL A 58 -5.31 -9.92 -5.23
CA VAL A 58 -4.75 -11.25 -4.97
C VAL A 58 -5.30 -12.25 -5.98
N ARG A 59 -4.40 -12.96 -6.67
CA ARG A 59 -4.74 -14.04 -7.60
C ARG A 59 -3.99 -15.31 -7.21
N ARG A 60 -4.65 -16.46 -7.30
CA ARG A 60 -4.08 -17.79 -7.12
C ARG A 60 -4.15 -18.52 -8.45
N ASN A 61 -3.01 -18.92 -9.01
CA ASN A 61 -2.96 -19.60 -10.31
C ASN A 61 -3.73 -18.86 -11.43
N GLY A 62 -3.59 -17.53 -11.49
CA GLY A 62 -4.32 -16.70 -12.46
C GLY A 62 -5.81 -16.50 -12.18
N THR A 63 -6.35 -17.09 -11.11
CA THR A 63 -7.76 -16.91 -10.69
C THR A 63 -7.84 -15.95 -9.50
N PRO A 64 -8.77 -14.98 -9.46
CA PRO A 64 -8.96 -14.12 -8.29
C PRO A 64 -9.22 -14.93 -7.02
N ALA A 65 -8.52 -14.60 -5.94
CA ALA A 65 -8.61 -15.30 -4.66
C ALA A 65 -9.39 -14.45 -3.64
N ALA A 66 -10.67 -14.78 -3.47
CA ALA A 66 -11.56 -14.18 -2.48
C ALA A 66 -11.39 -14.80 -1.08
N GLY A 67 -11.77 -14.06 -0.04
CA GLY A 67 -11.80 -14.57 1.34
C GLY A 67 -10.44 -14.58 2.05
N LEU A 68 -9.45 -13.88 1.51
CA LEU A 68 -8.14 -13.74 2.14
C LEU A 68 -8.09 -12.47 2.98
N GLU A 69 -7.69 -12.57 4.25
CA GLU A 69 -7.49 -11.37 5.06
C GLU A 69 -6.21 -10.65 4.62
N VAL A 70 -6.35 -9.39 4.26
CA VAL A 70 -5.27 -8.55 3.76
C VAL A 70 -4.99 -7.45 4.78
N THR A 71 -3.74 -7.28 5.16
CA THR A 71 -3.29 -6.21 6.06
C THR A 71 -2.17 -5.43 5.40
N PHE A 72 -2.41 -4.15 5.15
CA PHE A 72 -1.41 -3.22 4.62
C PHE A 72 -0.43 -2.82 5.73
N VAL A 73 0.84 -2.69 5.38
CA VAL A 73 1.90 -2.27 6.31
C VAL A 73 2.79 -1.24 5.61
N SER A 74 3.25 -0.22 6.33
CA SER A 74 4.26 0.72 5.84
C SER A 74 5.60 0.43 6.52
N ASP A 75 6.70 0.58 5.78
CA ASP A 75 8.05 0.52 6.35
C ASP A 75 8.36 1.69 7.29
N ARG A 76 7.68 2.82 7.15
CA ARG A 76 7.87 4.02 7.99
C ARG A 76 7.08 3.97 9.30
N GLY A 77 6.28 2.92 9.53
CA GLY A 77 5.53 2.72 10.78
C GLY A 77 4.55 3.87 11.07
N ASP A 78 4.58 4.38 12.31
CA ASP A 78 3.65 5.39 12.85
C ASP A 78 3.71 6.77 12.15
N LEU A 79 4.67 6.98 11.25
CA LEU A 79 4.71 8.17 10.40
C LEU A 79 3.62 8.16 9.33
N ASP A 80 3.11 6.97 8.99
CA ASP A 80 2.03 6.77 8.04
C ASP A 80 0.81 6.17 8.75
N THR A 81 -0.35 6.77 8.54
CA THR A 81 -1.63 6.23 9.00
C THR A 81 -2.22 5.38 7.89
N ILE A 82 -2.45 4.09 8.18
CA ILE A 82 -3.02 3.13 7.24
C ILE A 82 -4.40 2.69 7.72
N GLU A 83 -5.41 2.98 6.91
CA GLU A 83 -6.76 2.46 7.05
C GLU A 83 -6.81 1.06 6.40
N GLN A 84 -6.97 0.04 7.22
CA GLN A 84 -7.05 -1.35 6.78
C GLN A 84 -8.38 -1.61 6.05
N PRO A 85 -8.42 -2.57 5.11
CA PRO A 85 -9.66 -3.03 4.53
C PRO A 85 -10.56 -3.58 5.64
N THR A 86 -11.86 -3.30 5.56
CA THR A 86 -12.85 -3.73 6.57
C THR A 86 -13.19 -5.21 6.51
N GLY A 87 -12.66 -5.94 5.52
CA GLY A 87 -12.92 -7.35 5.31
C GLY A 87 -11.90 -8.03 4.40
N PRO A 88 -12.04 -9.35 4.21
CA PRO A 88 -11.18 -10.11 3.31
C PRO A 88 -11.37 -9.69 1.85
N THR A 89 -10.49 -10.18 0.97
CA THR A 89 -10.60 -9.95 -0.48
C THR A 89 -11.97 -10.35 -1.03
N ASP A 90 -12.48 -9.53 -1.94
CA ASP A 90 -13.78 -9.75 -2.59
C ASP A 90 -13.74 -10.87 -3.65
N ALA A 91 -14.85 -11.08 -4.36
CA ALA A 91 -14.95 -12.08 -5.43
C ALA A 91 -13.95 -11.88 -6.59
N ALA A 92 -13.43 -10.67 -6.76
CA ALA A 92 -12.37 -10.34 -7.72
C ALA A 92 -10.96 -10.44 -7.10
N GLY A 93 -10.84 -10.91 -5.86
CA GLY A 93 -9.59 -10.99 -5.12
C GLY A 93 -9.08 -9.63 -4.67
N GLN A 94 -9.93 -8.60 -4.67
CA GLN A 94 -9.51 -7.23 -4.38
C GLN A 94 -9.79 -6.85 -2.92
N ALA A 95 -8.84 -6.13 -2.32
CA ALA A 95 -8.97 -5.49 -1.02
C ALA A 95 -8.46 -4.05 -1.14
N SER A 96 -9.23 -3.08 -0.66
CA SER A 96 -8.84 -1.66 -0.72
C SER A 96 -8.61 -1.10 0.69
N GLY A 97 -7.53 -0.35 0.82
CA GLY A 97 -7.18 0.40 2.03
C GLY A 97 -6.85 1.83 1.68
N ARG A 98 -6.58 2.64 2.70
CA ARG A 98 -6.07 3.99 2.51
C ARG A 98 -4.80 4.20 3.30
N VAL A 99 -3.92 5.05 2.77
CA VAL A 99 -2.73 5.48 3.50
C VAL A 99 -2.62 7.00 3.43
N SER A 100 -2.37 7.64 4.56
CA SER A 100 -2.06 9.06 4.66
C SER A 100 -0.78 9.25 5.44
N SER A 101 0.05 10.20 5.03
CA SER A 101 1.28 10.54 5.72
C SER A 101 1.29 12.01 6.11
N THR A 102 1.87 12.33 7.26
CA THR A 102 2.17 13.72 7.67
C THR A 102 3.60 14.12 7.36
N THR A 103 4.43 13.17 6.91
CA THR A 103 5.86 13.38 6.72
C THR A 103 6.22 13.11 5.26
N PRO A 104 6.72 14.12 4.52
CA PRO A 104 7.20 13.88 3.16
C PRO A 104 8.35 12.87 3.14
N GLY A 105 8.38 12.04 2.11
CA GLY A 105 9.38 10.99 1.97
C GLY A 105 8.87 9.82 1.13
N GLU A 106 9.78 8.91 0.82
CA GLU A 106 9.42 7.65 0.18
C GLU A 106 8.88 6.68 1.23
N ALA A 107 7.66 6.21 1.04
CA ALA A 107 7.02 5.21 1.88
C ALA A 107 6.76 3.96 1.05
N LYS A 108 7.16 2.81 1.58
CA LYS A 108 6.97 1.50 0.95
C LYS A 108 5.82 0.80 1.63
N ILE A 109 4.73 0.61 0.89
CA ILE A 109 3.57 -0.13 1.38
C ILE A 109 3.71 -1.60 0.98
N GLY A 110 3.84 -2.43 2.00
CA GLY A 110 3.74 -3.88 1.91
C GLY A 110 2.33 -4.36 2.24
N VAL A 111 2.12 -5.64 2.01
CA VAL A 111 0.86 -6.32 2.29
C VAL A 111 1.14 -7.66 2.95
N ARG A 112 0.35 -7.99 3.95
CA ARG A 112 0.35 -9.27 4.66
C ARG A 112 -0.98 -9.96 4.39
N ILE A 113 -0.92 -11.24 4.05
CA ILE A 113 -2.10 -12.07 3.87
C ILE A 113 -2.15 -13.08 5.00
N ALA A 114 -3.25 -13.14 5.75
CA ALA A 114 -3.38 -14.12 6.82
C ALA A 114 -3.50 -15.54 6.23
N GLY A 115 -2.81 -16.50 6.84
CA GLY A 115 -2.82 -17.90 6.41
C GLY A 115 -1.61 -18.37 5.59
N ARG A 116 -0.49 -17.63 5.63
CA ARG A 116 0.81 -18.06 5.08
C ARG A 116 1.94 -17.89 6.10
#